data_AF-A0A7W0VW64-F1
#
_entry.id   AF-A0A7W0VW64-F1
#
_cell.length_a   1.000
_cell.length_b   1.000
_cell.length_c   1.000
_cell.angle_alpha   90.00
_cell.angle_beta   90.00
_cell.angle_gamma   90.00
#
_symmetry.space_group_name_H-M   'P 1'
#
loop_
_entity.id
_entity.type
_entity.pdbx_description
1 polymer ?
#
loop_
_entity_poly.entity_id
_entity_poly.type
_entity_poly.pdbx_seq_one_letter_code
_entity_poly.pdbx_strand_id
1 'polypeptide(L)'
;MAIGVAALTIVIVAMLGRERSASTPSTAKQVDAELALTDARIASGRLVGPGSDEALDHLLAARSIDAEHPGVRERLRLLAAKFQQLADQAGAAGSLAEAAAHLQAILVLEPDNAAAAARVTEIEEQILARQRRRP
;
A
#
# COMPACT_ATOMS: atom_id res chain seq x y z
N MET A 1 -30.19 55.58 -28.04
CA MET A 1 -30.40 54.95 -26.72
C MET A 1 -31.10 53.63 -26.98
N ALA A 2 -30.35 52.52 -27.01
CA ALA A 2 -30.19 51.55 -25.90
C ALA A 2 -31.54 50.96 -25.47
N ILE A 3 -31.77 49.65 -25.46
CA ILE A 3 -31.05 48.65 -24.65
C ILE A 3 -31.08 47.28 -25.38
N GLY A 4 -29.91 46.66 -25.48
CA GLY A 4 -29.73 45.31 -26.01
C GLY A 4 -30.03 44.24 -24.97
N VAL A 5 -30.58 43.11 -25.44
CA VAL A 5 -30.83 41.90 -24.67
C VAL A 5 -29.49 41.19 -24.48
N ALA A 6 -28.96 41.17 -23.26
CA ALA A 6 -27.83 40.34 -22.88
C ALA A 6 -28.33 39.21 -21.99
N ALA A 7 -28.38 38.01 -22.55
CA ALA A 7 -28.69 36.78 -21.85
C ALA A 7 -27.60 36.50 -20.80
N LEU A 8 -28.01 36.36 -19.55
CA LEU A 8 -27.16 35.99 -18.43
C LEU A 8 -26.96 34.48 -18.41
N THR A 9 -25.93 33.99 -19.08
CA THR A 9 -25.45 32.61 -18.94
C THR A 9 -24.64 32.51 -17.64
N ILE A 10 -25.26 32.01 -16.58
CA ILE A 10 -24.56 31.66 -15.35
C ILE A 10 -23.81 30.34 -15.61
N VAL A 11 -22.52 30.43 -15.93
CA VAL A 11 -21.61 29.29 -15.89
C VAL A 11 -21.09 29.17 -14.45
N ILE A 12 -21.66 28.25 -13.68
CA ILE A 12 -21.08 27.87 -12.38
C ILE A 12 -19.92 26.92 -12.67
N VAL A 13 -18.71 27.48 -12.85
CA VAL A 13 -17.47 26.71 -12.72
C VAL A 13 -17.21 26.52 -11.23
N ALA A 14 -17.77 25.46 -10.64
CA ALA A 14 -17.39 25.00 -9.32
C ALA A 14 -16.13 24.13 -9.42
N MET A 15 -14.99 24.79 -9.63
CA MET A 15 -13.67 24.27 -9.30
C MET A 15 -13.14 25.21 -8.21
N LEU A 16 -12.94 24.70 -7.00
CA LEU A 16 -11.98 25.10 -5.96
C LEU A 16 -12.57 24.86 -4.56
N GLY A 17 -11.87 24.03 -3.79
CA GLY A 17 -12.17 23.68 -2.40
C GLY A 17 -12.44 22.18 -2.29
N ARG A 18 -11.46 21.30 -2.49
CA ARG A 18 -10.53 20.92 -1.41
C ARG A 18 -11.23 20.89 -0.06
N GLU A 19 -12.31 20.11 0.02
CA GLU A 19 -12.70 19.48 1.27
C GLU A 19 -11.52 18.62 1.68
N ARG A 20 -10.62 19.20 2.49
CA ARG A 20 -9.98 18.42 3.54
C ARG A 20 -11.16 17.83 4.30
N SER A 21 -11.57 16.61 3.93
CA SER A 21 -12.52 15.84 4.69
C SER A 21 -12.02 15.90 6.11
N ALA A 22 -12.70 16.69 6.95
CA ALA A 22 -12.48 16.64 8.38
C ALA A 22 -12.87 15.22 8.74
N SER A 23 -11.89 14.33 8.88
CA SER A 23 -12.08 12.92 9.17
C SER A 23 -13.08 12.87 10.32
N THR A 24 -14.29 12.38 10.07
CA THR A 24 -15.30 12.40 11.13
C THR A 24 -14.73 11.63 12.31
N PRO A 25 -15.01 12.02 13.57
CA PRO A 25 -14.41 11.37 14.74
C PRO A 25 -14.59 9.84 14.78
N SER A 26 -15.59 9.31 14.06
CA SER A 26 -15.79 7.87 13.85
C SER A 26 -14.74 7.26 12.91
N THR A 27 -14.44 7.90 11.78
CA THR A 27 -13.45 7.44 10.79
C THR A 27 -12.06 7.38 11.42
N ALA A 28 -11.63 8.44 12.12
CA ALA A 28 -10.32 8.49 12.77
C ALA A 28 -10.17 7.36 13.81
N LYS A 29 -11.21 7.11 14.63
CA LYS A 29 -11.20 6.00 15.60
C LYS A 29 -11.11 4.62 14.95
N GLN A 30 -11.75 4.42 13.80
CA GLN A 30 -11.67 3.15 13.08
C GLN A 30 -10.26 2.93 12.51
N VAL A 31 -9.66 3.98 11.93
CA VAL A 31 -8.26 3.93 11.47
C VAL A 31 -7.34 3.60 12.64
N ASP A 32 -7.48 4.29 13.77
CA ASP A 32 -6.64 4.04 14.95
C ASP A 32 -6.78 2.62 15.50
N ALA A 33 -7.99 2.05 15.46
CA ALA A 33 -8.23 0.67 15.87
C ALA A 33 -7.53 -0.33 14.96
N GLU A 34 -7.61 -0.16 13.63
CA GLU A 34 -6.90 -0.99 12.68
C GLU A 34 -5.38 -0.84 12.82
N LEU A 35 -4.87 0.39 13.02
CA LEU A 35 -3.45 0.62 13.25
C LEU A 35 -2.94 -0.05 14.53
N ALA A 36 -3.74 -0.07 15.60
CA ALA A 36 -3.39 -0.78 16.83
C ALA A 36 -3.29 -2.29 16.60
N LEU A 37 -4.18 -2.87 15.78
CA LEU A 37 -4.10 -4.27 15.39
C LEU A 37 -2.87 -4.53 14.51
N THR A 38 -2.59 -3.68 13.51
CA THR A 38 -1.36 -3.73 12.72
C THR A 38 -0.12 -3.79 13.61
N ASP A 39 0.01 -2.85 14.57
CA ASP A 39 1.16 -2.77 15.46
C ASP A 39 1.28 -4.03 16.34
N ALA A 40 0.17 -4.56 16.84
CA ALA A 40 0.14 -5.80 17.63
C ALA A 40 0.56 -7.03 16.81
N ARG A 41 0.16 -7.10 15.53
CA ARG A 41 0.56 -8.19 14.62
C ARG A 41 2.04 -8.08 14.24
N ILE A 42 2.54 -6.87 13.98
CA ILE A 42 3.99 -6.62 13.78
C ILE A 42 4.78 -7.08 15.00
N ALA A 43 4.36 -6.71 16.21
CA ALA A 43 5.05 -7.07 17.45
C ALA A 43 5.09 -8.60 17.69
N SER A 44 4.12 -9.34 17.18
CA SER A 44 4.06 -10.81 17.27
C SER A 44 4.68 -11.54 16.07
N GLY A 45 5.31 -10.80 15.13
CA GLY A 45 5.92 -11.38 13.93
C GLY A 45 4.93 -11.82 12.86
N ARG A 46 3.65 -11.49 13.03
CA ARG A 46 2.53 -11.81 12.13
C ARG A 46 2.39 -10.74 11.05
N LEU A 47 3.30 -10.77 10.09
CA LEU A 47 3.40 -9.71 9.06
C LEU A 47 2.46 -9.96 7.87
N VAL A 48 2.48 -11.19 7.37
CA VAL A 48 1.71 -11.67 6.23
C VAL A 48 1.60 -13.20 6.34
N GLY A 49 0.50 -13.76 5.87
CA GLY A 49 0.23 -15.18 6.01
C GLY A 49 -1.15 -15.57 5.45
N PRO A 50 -1.49 -16.87 5.48
CA PRO A 50 -2.80 -17.33 5.07
C PRO A 50 -3.85 -16.93 6.11
N GLY A 51 -4.74 -15.99 5.76
CA GLY A 51 -5.78 -15.48 6.66
C GLY A 51 -6.07 -14.01 6.39
N SER A 52 -6.93 -13.41 7.21
CA SER A 52 -7.27 -11.98 7.17
C SER A 52 -7.07 -11.31 8.53
N ASP A 53 -5.98 -11.64 9.20
CA ASP A 53 -5.65 -11.18 10.57
C ASP A 53 -4.14 -10.96 10.74
N GLU A 54 -3.46 -10.57 9.67
CA GLU A 54 -2.03 -10.24 9.67
C GLU A 54 -1.83 -8.72 9.67
N ALA A 55 -0.60 -8.27 9.97
CA ALA A 55 -0.30 -6.84 9.99
C ALA A 55 -0.65 -6.15 8.67
N LEU A 56 -0.35 -6.81 7.54
CA LEU A 56 -0.68 -6.33 6.21
C LEU A 56 -2.19 -6.12 6.05
N ASP A 57 -3.02 -7.07 6.49
CA ASP A 57 -4.48 -7.01 6.32
C ASP A 57 -5.08 -5.81 7.04
N HIS A 58 -4.75 -5.63 8.32
CA HIS A 58 -5.22 -4.51 9.12
C HIS A 58 -4.74 -3.17 8.56
N LEU A 59 -3.51 -3.12 8.04
CA LEU A 59 -2.98 -1.88 7.46
C LEU A 59 -3.69 -1.52 6.15
N LEU A 60 -4.04 -2.53 5.34
CA LEU A 60 -4.85 -2.33 4.13
C LEU A 60 -6.28 -1.90 4.47
N ALA A 61 -6.86 -2.45 5.53
CA ALA A 61 -8.16 -1.99 6.07
C ALA A 61 -8.08 -0.52 6.49
N ALA A 62 -7.07 -0.13 7.27
CA ALA A 62 -6.84 1.26 7.66
C ALA A 62 -6.68 2.19 6.44
N ARG A 63 -5.89 1.76 5.43
CA ARG A 63 -5.69 2.50 4.18
C ARG A 63 -6.97 2.68 3.39
N SER A 64 -7.85 1.69 3.38
CA SER A 64 -9.15 1.78 2.69
C SER A 64 -10.12 2.76 3.35
N ILE A 65 -9.94 3.01 4.66
CA ILE A 65 -10.75 3.97 5.43
C ILE A 65 -10.21 5.40 5.23
N ASP A 66 -8.90 5.62 5.42
CA ASP A 66 -8.25 6.93 5.22
C ASP A 66 -6.77 6.75 4.82
N ALA A 67 -6.50 6.78 3.51
CA ALA A 67 -5.14 6.66 2.97
C ALA A 67 -4.23 7.85 3.29
N GLU A 68 -4.81 9.03 3.54
CA GLU A 68 -4.05 10.26 3.83
C GLU A 68 -3.72 10.40 5.32
N HIS A 69 -4.31 9.55 6.17
CA HIS A 69 -4.03 9.52 7.59
C HIS A 69 -2.51 9.37 7.84
N PRO A 70 -1.86 10.30 8.58
CA PRO A 70 -0.42 10.28 8.78
C PRO A 70 0.08 8.97 9.38
N GLY A 71 -0.70 8.38 10.29
CA GLY A 71 -0.39 7.08 10.89
C GLY A 71 -0.38 5.94 9.87
N VAL A 72 -1.31 5.93 8.92
CA VAL A 72 -1.38 4.93 7.85
C VAL A 72 -0.16 5.05 6.94
N ARG A 73 0.13 6.26 6.45
CA ARG A 73 1.28 6.51 5.57
C ARG A 73 2.61 6.07 6.18
N GLU A 74 2.80 6.35 7.48
CA GLU A 74 4.02 5.94 8.18
C GLU A 74 4.10 4.42 8.34
N ARG A 75 3.00 3.74 8.72
CA ARG A 75 2.98 2.27 8.82
C ARG A 75 3.21 1.60 7.46
N LEU A 76 2.64 2.11 6.37
CA LEU A 76 2.86 1.60 5.01
C LEU A 76 4.36 1.59 4.69
N ARG A 77 5.03 2.74 4.91
CA ARG A 77 6.48 2.90 4.70
C ARG A 77 7.30 1.95 5.56
N LEU A 78 6.98 1.85 6.86
CA LEU A 78 7.71 0.98 7.79
C LEU A 78 7.54 -0.50 7.45
N LEU A 79 6.33 -0.93 7.12
CA LEU A 79 6.05 -2.32 6.77
C LEU A 79 6.68 -2.70 5.42
N ALA A 80 6.65 -1.81 4.43
CA ALA A 80 7.35 -2.00 3.16
C ALA A 80 8.86 -2.15 3.37
N ALA A 81 9.47 -1.30 4.22
CA ALA A 81 10.88 -1.42 4.58
C ALA A 81 11.20 -2.74 5.30
N LYS A 82 10.29 -3.24 6.14
CA LYS A 82 10.43 -4.54 6.80
C LYS A 82 10.40 -5.69 5.79
N PHE A 83 9.47 -5.68 4.83
CA PHE A 83 9.43 -6.68 3.77
C PHE A 83 10.64 -6.60 2.85
N GLN A 84 11.16 -5.41 2.58
CA GLN A 84 12.39 -5.22 1.84
C GLN A 84 13.56 -5.93 2.53
N GLN A 85 13.73 -5.71 3.84
CA GLN A 85 14.75 -6.40 4.64
C GLN A 85 14.59 -7.92 4.58
N LEU A 86 13.37 -8.44 4.71
CA LEU A 86 13.10 -9.89 4.66
C LEU A 86 13.38 -10.47 3.27
N ALA A 87 13.03 -9.75 2.21
CA ALA A 87 13.33 -10.14 0.84
C ALA A 87 14.84 -10.21 0.59
N ASP A 88 15.61 -9.25 1.11
CA ASP A 88 17.07 -9.23 1.01
C ASP A 88 17.69 -10.41 1.77
N GLN A 89 17.18 -10.71 2.97
CA GLN A 89 17.63 -11.86 3.77
C GLN A 89 17.34 -13.20 3.08
N ALA A 90 16.12 -13.39 2.57
CA ALA A 90 15.75 -14.59 1.82
C ALA A 90 16.58 -14.74 0.53
N GLY A 91 16.83 -13.62 -0.17
CA GLY A 91 17.70 -13.59 -1.35
C GLY A 91 19.13 -14.02 -1.03
N ALA A 92 19.72 -13.49 0.06
CA ALA A 92 21.04 -13.87 0.53
C ALA A 92 21.13 -15.34 0.97
N ALA A 93 20.03 -15.90 1.49
CA ALA A 93 19.90 -17.32 1.82
C ALA A 93 19.67 -18.22 0.59
N GLY A 94 19.49 -17.65 -0.60
CA GLY A 94 19.17 -18.39 -1.82
C GLY A 94 17.70 -18.84 -1.95
N SER A 95 16.86 -18.44 -0.99
CA SER A 95 15.42 -18.70 -0.94
C SER A 95 14.65 -17.76 -1.87
N LEU A 96 14.82 -17.95 -3.17
CA LEU A 96 14.23 -17.08 -4.21
C LEU A 96 12.71 -16.94 -4.11
N ALA A 97 11.98 -18.03 -3.83
CA ALA A 97 10.52 -17.98 -3.71
C ALA A 97 10.05 -17.13 -2.52
N GLU A 98 10.74 -17.23 -1.39
CA GLU A 98 10.46 -16.44 -0.18
C GLU A 98 10.79 -14.96 -0.40
N ALA A 99 11.91 -14.68 -1.08
CA ALA A 99 12.27 -13.31 -1.46
C ALA A 99 11.20 -12.69 -2.37
N ALA A 100 10.70 -13.43 -3.37
CA ALA A 100 9.61 -12.97 -4.23
C ALA A 100 8.31 -12.71 -3.45
N ALA A 101 7.94 -13.58 -2.50
CA ALA A 101 6.74 -13.39 -1.68
C ALA A 101 6.80 -12.08 -0.86
N HIS A 102 7.95 -11.77 -0.26
CA HIS A 102 8.13 -10.50 0.45
C HIS A 102 8.10 -9.28 -0.49
N LEU A 103 8.68 -9.37 -1.69
CA LEU A 103 8.58 -8.29 -2.68
C LEU A 103 7.15 -8.08 -3.18
N GLN A 104 6.37 -9.13 -3.35
CA GLN A 104 4.95 -9.02 -3.68
C GLN A 104 4.17 -8.30 -2.59
N ALA A 105 4.49 -8.55 -1.31
CA ALA A 105 3.88 -7.79 -0.20
C ALA A 105 4.23 -6.29 -0.26
N ILE A 106 5.43 -5.92 -0.72
CA ILE A 106 5.78 -4.51 -0.99
C ILE A 106 4.86 -3.94 -2.09
N LEU A 107 4.64 -4.66 -3.19
CA LEU A 107 3.79 -4.20 -4.29
C LEU A 107 2.31 -4.04 -3.88
N VAL A 108 1.85 -4.77 -2.87
CA VAL A 108 0.51 -4.57 -2.28
C VAL A 108 0.43 -3.24 -1.50
N LEU A 109 1.51 -2.87 -0.81
CA LEU A 109 1.63 -1.63 -0.04
C LEU A 109 1.91 -0.43 -0.96
N GLU A 110 2.75 -0.62 -1.97
CA GLU A 110 3.29 0.38 -2.89
C GLU A 110 3.20 -0.14 -4.33
N PRO A 111 2.02 -0.05 -4.99
CA PRO A 111 1.81 -0.60 -6.32
C PRO A 111 2.75 -0.05 -7.40
N ASP A 112 3.21 1.18 -7.23
CA ASP A 112 4.11 1.86 -8.18
C ASP A 112 5.62 1.63 -7.86
N ASN A 113 5.95 0.71 -6.96
CA ASN A 113 7.35 0.42 -6.60
C ASN A 113 8.06 -0.36 -7.73
N ALA A 114 8.57 0.40 -8.71
CA ALA A 114 9.25 -0.15 -9.88
C ALA A 114 10.48 -1.02 -9.53
N ALA A 115 11.17 -0.72 -8.44
CA ALA A 115 12.33 -1.49 -7.99
C ALA A 115 11.92 -2.88 -7.50
N ALA A 116 10.86 -2.97 -6.68
CA ALA A 116 10.31 -4.25 -6.23
C ALA A 116 9.77 -5.07 -7.41
N ALA A 117 9.06 -4.43 -8.34
CA ALA A 117 8.54 -5.09 -9.54
C ALA A 117 9.66 -5.69 -10.41
N ALA A 118 10.70 -4.91 -10.71
CA ALA A 118 11.85 -5.40 -11.48
C ALA A 118 12.53 -6.59 -10.80
N ARG A 119 12.66 -6.55 -9.47
CA ARG A 119 13.32 -7.63 -8.71
C ARG A 119 12.48 -8.91 -8.64
N VAL A 120 11.14 -8.82 -8.62
CA VAL A 120 10.26 -9.99 -8.77
C VAL A 120 10.50 -10.65 -10.13
N THR A 121 10.48 -9.89 -11.22
CA THR A 121 10.73 -10.41 -12.57
C THR A 121 12.09 -11.11 -12.67
N GLU A 122 13.16 -10.49 -12.15
CA GLU A 122 14.50 -11.09 -12.14
C GLU A 122 14.51 -12.44 -11.39
N ILE A 123 13.88 -12.50 -10.22
CA ILE A 123 13.80 -13.73 -9.42
C ILE A 123 13.03 -14.82 -10.16
N GLU A 124 11.91 -14.49 -10.82
CA GLU A 124 11.11 -15.43 -11.60
C GLU A 124 11.93 -16.03 -12.76
N GLU A 125 12.69 -15.20 -13.48
CA GLU A 125 13.59 -15.65 -14.53
C GLU A 125 14.68 -16.59 -13.99
N GLN A 126 15.27 -16.27 -12.83
CA GLN A 126 16.25 -17.14 -12.17
C GLN A 126 15.66 -18.49 -11.78
N ILE A 127 14.42 -18.52 -11.25
CA ILE A 127 13.73 -19.77 -10.90
C ILE A 127 13.50 -20.62 -12.15
N LEU A 128 12.98 -20.03 -13.23
CA LEU A 128 12.75 -20.73 -14.50
C LEU A 128 14.05 -21.26 -15.10
N ALA A 129 15.13 -20.49 -15.07
CA ALA A 129 16.44 -20.93 -15.54
C ALA A 129 16.98 -22.12 -14.74
N ARG A 130 16.77 -22.15 -13.41
CA ARG A 130 17.15 -23.29 -12.55
C ARG A 130 16.35 -24.54 -12.88
N GLN A 131 15.05 -24.41 -13.15
CA GLN A 131 14.19 -25.53 -13.53
C GLN A 131 14.63 -26.16 -14.85
N ARG A 132 14.96 -25.36 -15.87
CA ARG A 132 15.45 -25.86 -17.18
C ARG A 132 16.78 -26.61 -17.09
N ARG A 133 17.58 -26.38 -16.04
CA ARG A 133 18.89 -27.02 -15.84
C ARG A 133 18.81 -28.34 -15.06
N ARG A 134 17.65 -28.69 -14.50
CA ARG A 134 17.44 -30.00 -13.86
C ARG A 134 16.91 -30.99 -14.93
N PRO A 135 17.75 -31.94 -15.42
CA PRO A 135 17.31 -32.99 -16.33
C PRO A 135 16.43 -34.03 -15.66
#